data_AF-U6CYD6-F1
#
_entry.id   AF-U6CYD6-F1
#
_cell.length_a   1.000
_cell.length_b   1.000
_cell.length_c   1.000
_cell.angle_alpha   90.00
_cell.angle_beta   90.00
_cell.angle_gamma   90.00
#
_symmetry.space_group_name_H-M   'P 1'
#
loop_
_entity.id
_entity.type
_entity.pdbx_description
1 polymer ?
#
loop_
_entity_poly.entity_id
_entity_poly.type
_entity_poly.pdbx_seq_one_letter_code
_entity_poly.pdbx_strand_id
1 'polypeptide(L)'
;QVISASSQAPLALRSLQNRCLVPGYYSTHLQRWLTYYPSGQLLIVDGQELRSNPAASMESIQKFLGITPFLNYTRTLRFDEDKGFWCQGLEGGKTRCLGKSKGRRYPDMDAE
;
A
#
# COMPACT_ATOMS: atom_id res chain seq x y z
N GLN A 1 -5.41 18.97 8.64
CA GLN A 1 -4.73 19.15 9.95
C GLN A 1 -3.52 18.22 10.05
N VAL A 2 -2.32 18.73 9.80
CA VAL A 2 -1.06 18.01 10.04
C VAL A 2 -0.82 17.91 11.55
N ILE A 3 -0.52 16.72 12.05
CA ILE A 3 -0.28 16.51 13.49
C ILE A 3 1.18 16.88 13.79
N SER A 4 1.42 18.17 14.02
CA SER A 4 2.69 18.68 14.54
C SER A 4 2.59 18.90 16.06
N ALA A 5 3.53 18.30 16.79
CA ALA A 5 3.62 18.37 18.25
C ALA A 5 5.05 18.78 18.62
N SER A 6 5.17 19.94 19.27
CA SER A 6 6.46 20.40 19.81
C SER A 6 6.89 19.55 21.00
N SER A 7 8.12 19.76 21.48
CA SER A 7 8.62 19.11 22.69
C SER A 7 7.77 19.40 23.93
N GLN A 8 7.08 20.55 23.95
CA GLN A 8 6.19 20.98 25.04
C GLN A 8 4.74 20.52 24.86
N ALA A 9 4.40 19.89 23.73
CA ALA A 9 3.03 19.43 23.48
C ALA A 9 2.61 18.31 24.45
N PRO A 10 1.29 18.17 24.71
CA PRO A 10 0.76 17.10 25.54
C PRO A 10 1.23 15.72 25.09
N LEU A 11 1.45 14.81 26.04
CA LEU A 11 1.90 13.43 25.79
C LEU A 11 1.01 12.71 24.76
N ALA A 12 -0.31 12.87 24.84
CA ALA A 12 -1.24 12.24 23.90
C ALA A 12 -1.01 12.70 22.45
N LEU A 13 -0.71 13.99 22.23
CA LEU A 13 -0.47 14.54 20.90
C LEU A 13 0.88 14.06 20.33
N ARG A 14 1.93 14.06 21.16
CA ARG A 14 3.25 13.51 20.78
C ARG A 14 3.15 12.02 20.45
N SER A 15 2.42 11.26 21.24
CA SER A 15 2.15 9.84 20.98
C SER A 15 1.37 9.62 19.68
N LEU A 16 0.40 10.47 19.36
CA LEU A 16 -0.33 10.41 18.11
C LEU A 16 0.59 10.73 16.91
N GLN A 17 1.37 11.80 16.98
CA GLN A 17 2.36 12.13 15.94
C GLN A 17 3.33 10.96 15.72
N ASN A 18 3.89 10.39 16.79
CA ASN A 18 4.84 9.28 16.68
C ASN A 18 4.20 8.05 16.00
N ARG A 19 2.95 7.73 16.31
CA ARG A 19 2.21 6.64 15.65
C ARG A 19 1.96 6.91 14.16
N CYS A 20 1.89 8.16 13.74
CA CYS A 20 1.72 8.53 12.33
C CYS A 20 3.05 8.59 11.56
N LEU A 21 4.11 9.15 12.16
CA LEU A 21 5.36 9.46 11.45
C LEU A 21 6.41 8.35 11.54
N VAL A 22 6.60 7.74 12.71
CA VAL A 22 7.68 6.75 12.93
C VAL A 22 7.57 5.53 12.00
N PRO A 23 6.37 4.98 11.68
CA PRO A 23 6.26 3.91 10.68
C PRO A 23 6.76 4.31 9.28
N GLY A 24 6.78 5.61 8.96
CA GLY A 24 7.29 6.15 7.70
C GLY A 24 8.81 6.16 7.57
N TYR A 25 9.57 5.81 8.62
CA TYR A 25 11.03 5.72 8.58
C TYR A 25 11.48 4.41 7.92
N TYR A 26 11.12 4.24 6.64
CA TYR A 26 11.26 2.98 5.91
C TYR A 26 12.70 2.45 5.90
N SER A 27 13.70 3.30 5.71
CA SER A 27 15.11 2.90 5.71
C SER A 27 15.54 2.29 7.05
N THR A 28 15.20 2.94 8.16
CA THR A 28 15.50 2.48 9.53
C THR A 28 14.86 1.12 9.80
N HIS A 29 13.61 0.93 9.39
CA HIS A 29 12.91 -0.34 9.59
C HIS A 29 13.47 -1.43 8.66
N LEU A 30 13.78 -1.11 7.42
CA LEU A 30 14.34 -2.04 6.44
C LEU A 30 15.73 -2.55 6.86
N GLN A 31 16.56 -1.70 7.47
CA GLN A 31 17.88 -2.11 7.97
C GLN A 31 17.80 -3.28 8.98
N ARG A 32 16.74 -3.32 9.80
CA ARG A 32 16.51 -4.42 10.74
C ARG A 32 16.23 -5.74 10.03
N TRP A 33 15.46 -5.70 8.93
CA TRP A 33 15.21 -6.88 8.10
C TRP A 33 16.48 -7.35 7.39
N LEU A 34 17.27 -6.42 6.86
CA LEU A 34 18.53 -6.71 6.18
C LEU A 34 19.62 -7.30 7.09
N THR A 35 19.44 -7.23 8.42
CA THR A 35 20.30 -7.94 9.38
C THR A 35 20.15 -9.46 9.27
N TYR A 36 18.97 -9.94 8.85
CA TYR A 36 18.64 -11.37 8.83
C TYR A 36 18.38 -11.92 7.42
N TYR A 37 17.94 -11.07 6.50
CA TYR A 37 17.59 -11.46 5.14
C TYR A 37 18.46 -10.69 4.12
N PRO A 38 19.16 -11.40 3.23
CA PRO A 38 19.78 -10.80 2.05
C PRO A 38 18.76 -9.97 1.24
N SER A 39 19.25 -8.91 0.59
CA SER A 39 18.39 -8.01 -0.20
C SER A 39 17.61 -8.73 -1.30
N GLY A 40 18.18 -9.77 -1.92
CA GLY A 40 17.51 -10.58 -2.94
C GLY A 40 16.31 -11.40 -2.43
N GLN A 41 16.12 -11.51 -1.12
CA GLN A 41 14.95 -12.16 -0.49
C GLN A 41 13.89 -11.16 -0.02
N LEU A 42 14.06 -9.88 -0.33
CA LEU A 42 13.11 -8.82 0.02
C LEU A 42 12.65 -8.10 -1.25
N LEU A 43 11.34 -8.09 -1.48
CA LEU A 43 10.73 -7.33 -2.56
C LEU A 43 10.07 -6.06 -2.00
N ILE A 44 10.50 -4.91 -2.49
CA ILE A 44 9.84 -3.62 -2.22
C ILE A 44 8.83 -3.38 -3.33
N VAL A 45 7.55 -3.29 -2.98
CA VAL A 45 6.45 -3.05 -3.92
C VAL A 45 6.09 -1.57 -3.90
N ASP A 46 6.05 -0.93 -5.08
CA ASP A 46 5.57 0.43 -5.22
C ASP A 46 4.05 0.49 -4.98
N GLY A 47 3.64 1.17 -3.91
CA GLY A 47 2.24 1.32 -3.56
C GLY A 47 1.44 2.18 -4.55
N GLN A 48 2.07 3.11 -5.25
CA GLN A 48 1.42 3.92 -6.30
C GLN A 48 1.21 3.12 -7.57
N GLU A 49 2.18 2.29 -7.96
CA GLU A 49 2.01 1.36 -9.09
C GLU A 49 0.95 0.31 -8.74
N LEU A 50 0.99 -0.30 -7.56
CA LEU A 50 -0.01 -1.29 -7.15
C LEU A 50 -1.43 -0.70 -7.16
N ARG A 51 -1.56 0.60 -6.86
CA ARG A 51 -2.84 1.30 -6.92
C ARG A 51 -3.29 1.58 -8.36
N SER A 52 -2.39 2.09 -9.20
CA SER A 52 -2.73 2.60 -10.55
C SER A 52 -2.69 1.51 -11.62
N ASN A 53 -1.73 0.59 -11.53
CA ASN A 53 -1.49 -0.52 -12.43
C ASN A 53 -1.11 -1.81 -11.65
N PRO A 54 -2.07 -2.40 -10.91
CA PRO A 54 -1.82 -3.60 -10.10
C PRO A 54 -1.34 -4.80 -10.92
N ALA A 55 -1.70 -4.90 -12.20
CA ALA A 55 -1.27 -6.02 -13.04
C ALA A 55 0.27 -6.06 -13.21
N ALA A 56 0.90 -4.89 -13.41
CA ALA A 56 2.35 -4.78 -13.50
C ALA A 56 3.04 -5.15 -12.17
N SER A 57 2.55 -4.60 -11.05
CA SER A 57 3.11 -4.94 -9.73
C SER A 57 2.94 -6.43 -9.40
N MET A 58 1.81 -7.03 -9.77
CA MET A 58 1.58 -8.48 -9.60
C MET A 58 2.45 -9.34 -10.50
N GLU A 59 2.85 -8.87 -11.68
CA GLU A 59 3.83 -9.56 -12.53
C GLU A 59 5.21 -9.59 -11.83
N SER A 60 5.66 -8.47 -11.28
CA SER A 60 6.91 -8.38 -10.51
C SER A 60 6.89 -9.29 -9.28
N ILE A 61 5.76 -9.33 -8.56
CA ILE A 61 5.58 -10.23 -7.40
C ILE A 61 5.65 -11.70 -7.83
N GLN A 62 5.01 -12.08 -8.94
CA GLN A 62 5.05 -13.45 -9.44
C GLN A 62 6.46 -13.88 -9.86
N LYS A 63 7.21 -12.99 -10.53
CA LYS A 63 8.62 -13.21 -10.88
C LYS A 63 9.47 -13.45 -9.64
N PHE A 64 9.33 -12.58 -8.64
CA PHE A 64 10.07 -12.68 -7.38
C PHE A 64 9.77 -13.98 -6.63
N LEU A 65 8.52 -14.43 -6.62
CA LEU A 65 8.09 -15.67 -5.97
C LEU A 65 8.34 -16.93 -6.79
N GLY A 66 8.78 -16.82 -8.05
CA GLY A 66 8.97 -17.97 -8.95
C GLY A 66 7.67 -18.68 -9.31
N ILE A 67 6.53 -17.98 -9.38
CA ILE A 67 5.22 -18.58 -9.68
C ILE A 67 5.16 -18.99 -11.15
N THR A 68 4.84 -20.25 -11.43
CA THR A 68 4.59 -20.77 -12.78
C THR A 68 3.38 -21.71 -12.80
N PRO A 69 2.43 -21.57 -13.73
CA PRO A 69 2.34 -20.53 -14.76
C PRO A 69 1.92 -19.17 -14.18
N PHE A 70 2.22 -18.08 -14.90
CA PHE A 70 1.83 -16.73 -14.50
C PHE A 70 0.32 -16.56 -14.63
N LEU A 71 -0.30 -15.97 -13.61
CA LEU A 71 -1.68 -15.51 -13.66
C LEU A 71 -1.75 -14.16 -14.40
N ASN A 72 -2.64 -14.09 -15.38
CA ASN A 72 -2.87 -12.86 -16.13
C ASN A 72 -3.85 -11.93 -15.38
N TYR A 73 -3.30 -11.02 -14.59
CA TYR A 73 -4.08 -10.07 -13.80
C TYR A 73 -4.83 -9.01 -14.63
N THR A 74 -4.47 -8.77 -15.89
CA THR A 74 -5.25 -7.85 -16.75
C THR A 74 -6.61 -8.43 -17.11
N ARG A 75 -6.78 -9.76 -17.04
CA ARG A 75 -8.06 -10.44 -17.27
C ARG A 75 -8.89 -10.61 -16.01
N THR A 76 -8.25 -10.65 -14.85
CA THR A 76 -8.91 -10.93 -13.56
C THR A 76 -9.20 -9.68 -12.76
N LEU A 77 -8.55 -8.54 -13.05
CA LEU A 77 -8.81 -7.27 -12.40
C LEU A 77 -9.64 -6.35 -13.29
N ARG A 78 -10.51 -5.57 -12.67
CA ARG A 78 -11.31 -4.53 -13.31
C ARG A 78 -11.28 -3.28 -12.44
N PHE A 79 -11.17 -2.12 -13.07
CA PHE A 79 -11.31 -0.86 -12.35
C PHE A 79 -12.78 -0.59 -12.05
N ASP A 80 -13.06 -0.20 -10.81
CA ASP A 80 -14.40 0.15 -10.35
C ASP A 80 -14.41 1.66 -10.05
N GLU A 81 -15.10 2.42 -10.90
CA GLU A 81 -15.13 3.90 -10.87
C GLU A 81 -15.74 4.43 -9.56
N ASP A 82 -16.82 3.81 -9.08
CA ASP A 82 -17.50 4.20 -7.85
C ASP A 82 -16.59 4.00 -6.63
N LYS A 83 -15.87 2.86 -6.61
CA LYS A 83 -14.88 2.55 -5.59
C LYS A 83 -13.64 3.44 -5.75
N GLY A 84 -13.22 3.73 -6.97
CA GLY A 84 -11.97 4.42 -7.32
C GLY A 84 -10.72 3.53 -7.21
N PHE A 85 -10.89 2.21 -7.30
CA PHE A 85 -9.82 1.22 -7.15
C PHE A 85 -10.02 0.02 -8.08
N TRP A 86 -8.94 -0.69 -8.37
CA TRP A 86 -9.01 -2.00 -9.00
C TRP A 86 -9.57 -3.06 -8.05
N CYS A 87 -10.45 -3.89 -8.59
CA CYS A 87 -11.16 -4.96 -7.91
C CYS A 87 -11.04 -6.26 -8.68
N GLN A 88 -11.35 -7.39 -8.04
CA GLN A 88 -11.42 -8.66 -8.75
C GLN A 88 -12.68 -8.68 -9.64
N GLY A 89 -12.50 -8.92 -10.93
CA GLY A 89 -13.60 -9.21 -11.85
C GLY A 89 -14.17 -10.60 -11.62
N LEU A 90 -15.50 -10.70 -11.63
CA LEU A 90 -16.27 -11.93 -11.54
C LEU A 90 -17.06 -12.13 -12.84
N GLU A 91 -17.68 -13.31 -12.98
CA GLU A 91 -18.59 -13.60 -14.08
C GLU A 91 -19.79 -12.63 -14.10
N GLY A 92 -20.33 -12.39 -15.29
CA GLY A 92 -21.47 -11.48 -15.48
C GLY A 92 -21.12 -10.00 -15.24
N GLY A 93 -19.85 -9.63 -15.29
CA GLY A 93 -19.41 -8.22 -15.19
C GLY A 93 -19.39 -7.66 -13.78
N LYS A 94 -19.66 -8.48 -12.76
CA LYS A 94 -19.61 -8.07 -11.35
C LYS A 94 -18.17 -7.87 -10.88
N THR A 95 -17.97 -7.00 -9.90
CA THR A 95 -16.68 -6.79 -9.22
C THR A 95 -16.76 -7.22 -7.77
N ARG A 96 -15.67 -7.78 -7.25
CA ARG A 96 -15.44 -8.02 -5.83
C ARG A 96 -14.31 -7.11 -5.35
N CYS A 97 -14.72 -5.96 -4.82
CA CYS A 97 -13.81 -4.96 -4.28
C CYS A 97 -13.41 -5.25 -2.83
N LEU A 98 -12.30 -4.65 -2.40
CA LEU A 98 -11.95 -4.61 -0.98
C LEU A 98 -13.01 -3.86 -0.16
N GLY A 99 -13.20 -4.30 1.08
CA GLY A 99 -14.25 -3.78 1.97
C GLY A 99 -14.14 -2.29 2.30
N LYS A 100 -15.15 -1.76 3.00
CA LYS A 100 -15.30 -0.33 3.33
C LYS A 100 -14.11 0.27 4.10
N SER A 101 -13.35 -0.54 4.83
CA SER A 101 -12.17 -0.09 5.58
C SER A 101 -10.93 0.17 4.69
N LYS A 102 -10.97 -0.22 3.41
CA LYS A 102 -9.87 -0.03 2.44
C LYS A 102 -10.27 0.99 1.39
N GLY A 103 -9.39 1.95 1.13
CA GLY A 103 -9.66 3.08 0.23
C GLY A 103 -10.63 4.11 0.83
N ARG A 104 -10.48 4.42 2.12
CA ARG A 104 -11.25 5.50 2.75
C ARG A 104 -10.96 6.82 2.04
N ARG A 105 -11.99 7.62 1.81
CA ARG A 105 -11.84 8.99 1.28
C ARG A 105 -11.45 9.89 2.44
N TYR A 106 -10.28 10.50 2.33
CA TYR A 106 -9.81 11.52 3.25
C TYR A 106 -9.96 12.87 2.56
N PRO A 107 -10.29 13.96 3.28
CA PRO A 107 -10.09 15.30 2.76
C PRO A 107 -8.63 15.47 2.31
N ASP A 108 -8.41 16.35 1.35
CA ASP A 108 -7.06 16.70 0.93
C ASP A 108 -6.26 17.21 2.14
N MET A 109 -4.97 16.88 2.16
CA MET A 109 -4.08 17.41 3.19
C MET A 109 -3.90 18.91 2.96
N ASP A 110 -3.74 19.66 4.05
CA ASP A 110 -3.40 21.08 3.98
C ASP A 110 -2.11 21.24 3.17
N ALA A 111 -2.09 22.21 2.24
CA ALA A 111 -0.93 22.43 1.37
C ALA A 111 0.30 22.91 2.15
N GLU A 112 0.07 23.65 3.24
CA GLU A 112 1.02 24.08 4.28
C GLU A 112 0.28 24.71 5.46
#